data_AF-A0A930FDF8-F1
#
_entry.id   AF-A0A930FDF8-F1
#
_cell.length_a   1.000
_cell.length_b   1.000
_cell.length_c   1.000
_cell.angle_alpha   90.00
_cell.angle_beta   90.00
_cell.angle_gamma   90.00
#
_symmetry.space_group_name_H-M   'P 1'
#
loop_
_entity.id
_entity.type
_entity.pdbx_description
1 polymer ?
#
loop_
_entity_poly.entity_id
_entity_poly.type
_entity_poly.pdbx_seq_one_letter_code
_entity_poly.pdbx_strand_id
1 'polypeptide(L)'
;LEKPASYFYSLTTYGILFPINEDFLNSKGSGCKLGSPDLNACDFGIVDPSSILYNGGYILTNNTAKSIVEFTKNQNYWDAEHVYINKVTYTYDDGSDDHSIMNGFEAGTYTSASIRGTWSTEEFDKYMDKYKDNVYIPMTDGGTFSLSFNYNRRSFNNTNKTTDAEKENTHKAILNKNFRLALQAAFDRVAYLKQRVGDETAAKASLRNELVPTTFVQIKGEDYGKTVAKLVTEQTDVFGNSLDLSEGQDPYYNPDKAKELLAKAASEAGLTLPVSLDLVTLSTMSFAVNQANSLKKSVEAATNGQILINVMPIDKDAYYAATYLATSGNESDWDISTAVGWNPDYLDPRSYLNIYSPVNGDQLISVGLNGTSDTDNYQDSDKAAMEAVGLFDYQKLLEEADAITDDLDARYAAYAKADAWIIENAFAISVQCTAVANTVTRSVPFVGPYSIAGQGGNKFKLRRVQKDIVTSKDYYAAKEAWLKERAKSASK
;
A
#
# COMPACT_ATOMS: atom_id res chain seq x y z
N LEU A 1 -0.98 7.78 29.25
CA LEU A 1 -1.72 6.82 28.40
C LEU A 1 -2.92 6.34 29.18
N GLU A 2 -4.08 6.19 28.54
CA GLU A 2 -5.30 5.68 29.21
C GLU A 2 -5.23 4.18 29.50
N LYS A 3 -4.43 3.43 28.71
CA LYS A 3 -4.15 2.00 28.86
C LYS A 3 -2.70 1.68 28.44
N PRO A 4 -2.13 0.53 28.83
CA PRO A 4 -0.83 0.08 28.30
C PRO A 4 -0.85 -0.04 26.77
N ALA A 5 0.21 0.46 26.12
CA ALA A 5 0.38 0.41 24.66
C ALA A 5 1.84 0.10 24.33
N SER A 6 2.16 -1.18 24.12
CA SER A 6 3.51 -1.66 23.81
C SER A 6 4.09 -1.03 22.53
N TYR A 7 3.24 -0.68 21.57
CA TYR A 7 3.59 0.00 20.32
C TYR A 7 3.82 1.51 20.46
N PHE A 8 3.61 2.11 21.65
CA PHE A 8 3.64 3.57 21.83
C PHE A 8 4.94 4.23 21.34
N TYR A 9 6.10 3.59 21.54
CA TYR A 9 7.37 4.14 21.05
C TYR A 9 7.40 4.28 19.53
N SER A 10 6.90 3.28 18.80
CA SER A 10 6.80 3.37 17.35
C SER A 10 5.75 4.39 16.89
N LEU A 11 4.64 4.51 17.64
CA LEU A 11 3.62 5.54 17.41
C LEU A 11 4.20 6.95 17.50
N THR A 12 5.14 7.22 18.41
CA THR A 12 5.80 8.55 18.50
C THR A 12 6.65 8.92 17.29
N THR A 13 6.81 8.01 16.32
CA THR A 13 7.44 8.30 15.01
C THR A 13 6.45 8.73 13.94
N TYR A 14 5.15 8.73 14.25
CA TYR A 14 4.09 9.19 13.37
C TYR A 14 3.99 10.73 13.38
N GLY A 15 3.74 11.30 12.19
CA GLY A 15 3.86 12.74 11.96
C GLY A 15 2.92 13.61 12.81
N ILE A 16 1.75 13.09 13.18
CA ILE A 16 0.77 13.81 14.02
C ILE A 16 1.30 14.11 15.43
N LEU A 17 2.33 13.40 15.88
CA LEU A 17 2.96 13.60 17.18
C LEU A 17 4.23 14.48 17.11
N PHE A 18 4.55 15.04 15.94
CA PHE A 18 5.65 15.98 15.83
C PHE A 18 5.30 17.31 16.52
N PRO A 19 6.27 17.93 17.23
CA PRO A 19 5.99 19.13 18.01
C PRO A 19 5.76 20.34 17.09
N ILE A 20 4.87 21.22 17.52
CA ILE A 20 4.64 22.53 16.92
C ILE A 20 5.05 23.59 17.94
N ASN A 21 5.73 24.64 17.49
CA ASN A 21 6.03 25.80 18.34
C ASN A 21 4.81 26.72 18.40
N GLU A 22 4.26 26.91 19.61
CA GLU A 22 3.02 27.66 19.83
C GLU A 22 3.13 29.14 19.43
N ASP A 23 4.21 29.82 19.82
CA ASP A 23 4.42 31.23 19.46
C ASP A 23 4.47 31.43 17.95
N PHE A 24 5.18 30.53 17.25
CA PHE A 24 5.24 30.56 15.80
C PHE A 24 3.88 30.27 15.17
N LEU A 25 3.14 29.26 15.63
CA LEU A 25 1.79 28.96 15.15
C LEU A 25 0.88 30.19 15.28
N ASN A 26 0.83 30.79 16.47
CA ASN A 26 0.03 31.98 16.75
C ASN A 26 0.47 33.19 15.89
N SER A 27 1.73 33.24 15.45
CA SER A 27 2.22 34.31 14.56
C SER A 27 1.76 34.17 13.10
N LYS A 28 1.18 33.03 12.70
CA LYS A 28 0.82 32.73 11.30
C LYS A 28 -0.60 33.11 10.89
N GLY A 29 -1.30 33.88 11.72
CA GLY A 29 -2.62 34.41 11.38
C GLY A 29 -3.58 34.28 12.53
N SER A 30 -4.64 35.09 12.51
CA SER A 30 -5.66 35.10 13.57
C SER A 30 -6.42 33.77 13.69
N GLY A 31 -6.44 32.98 12.62
CA GLY A 31 -7.04 31.64 12.58
C GLY A 31 -6.11 30.52 13.02
N CYS A 32 -4.81 30.76 13.19
CA CYS A 32 -3.84 29.73 13.59
C CYS A 32 -3.87 29.49 15.10
N LYS A 33 -4.96 28.87 15.58
CA LYS A 33 -5.14 28.52 16.99
C LYS A 33 -5.13 27.01 17.18
N LEU A 34 -4.36 26.54 18.16
CA LEU A 34 -4.30 25.12 18.51
C LEU A 34 -5.69 24.56 18.87
N GLY A 35 -6.04 23.42 18.28
CA GLY A 35 -7.28 22.68 18.56
C GLY A 35 -8.55 23.23 17.90
N SER A 36 -8.52 24.43 17.31
CA SER A 36 -9.67 25.01 16.60
C SER A 36 -9.20 26.00 15.52
N PRO A 37 -8.47 25.53 14.49
CA PRO A 37 -7.97 26.42 13.46
C PRO A 37 -9.10 26.89 12.54
N ASP A 38 -9.10 28.19 12.20
CA ASP A 38 -9.81 28.69 11.02
C ASP A 38 -8.84 28.64 9.84
N LEU A 39 -8.99 27.64 8.99
CA LEU A 39 -8.10 27.40 7.85
C LEU A 39 -8.14 28.53 6.81
N ASN A 40 -9.19 29.36 6.78
CA ASN A 40 -9.26 30.51 5.88
C ASN A 40 -8.49 31.73 6.41
N ALA A 41 -8.10 31.71 7.69
CA ALA A 41 -7.39 32.79 8.36
C ALA A 41 -6.07 32.31 8.99
N CYS A 42 -5.55 31.18 8.53
CA CYS A 42 -4.32 30.58 9.04
C CYS A 42 -3.34 30.28 7.91
N ASP A 43 -2.18 30.94 7.92
CA ASP A 43 -1.10 30.73 6.96
C ASP A 43 -0.10 29.65 7.40
N PHE A 44 -0.33 28.96 8.53
CA PHE A 44 0.56 27.87 8.97
C PHE A 44 0.42 26.65 8.03
N GLY A 45 1.54 26.15 7.52
CA GLY A 45 1.54 24.93 6.69
C GLY A 45 1.16 25.12 5.22
N ILE A 46 0.97 26.37 4.75
CA ILE A 46 0.78 26.64 3.31
C ILE A 46 2.07 26.32 2.51
N VAL A 47 1.96 26.31 1.18
CA VAL A 47 3.05 26.01 0.23
C VAL A 47 4.08 27.16 0.14
N ASP A 48 4.63 27.54 1.28
CA ASP A 48 5.68 28.55 1.45
C ASP A 48 6.66 28.06 2.52
N PRO A 49 7.97 27.98 2.27
CA PRO A 49 8.93 27.51 3.28
C PRO A 49 8.94 28.29 4.59
N SER A 50 8.50 29.56 4.58
CA SER A 50 8.40 30.40 5.78
C SER A 50 7.14 30.12 6.61
N SER A 51 6.20 29.32 6.11
CA SER A 51 4.91 29.00 6.77
C SER A 51 5.04 28.02 7.94
N ILE A 52 6.16 27.31 8.04
CA ILE A 52 6.44 26.31 9.09
C ILE A 52 7.79 26.58 9.76
N LEU A 53 7.93 26.15 11.02
CA LEU A 53 9.18 26.20 11.77
C LEU A 53 9.80 24.80 11.83
N TYR A 54 11.11 24.72 11.65
CA TYR A 54 11.83 23.45 11.49
C TYR A 54 12.65 23.11 12.74
N ASN A 55 12.47 21.89 13.25
CA ASN A 55 13.31 21.30 14.29
C ASN A 55 14.05 20.02 13.83
N GLY A 56 13.86 19.61 12.56
CA GLY A 56 14.50 18.45 11.97
C GLY A 56 15.89 18.73 11.42
N GLY A 57 16.55 17.70 10.89
CA GLY A 57 17.90 17.80 10.30
C GLY A 57 17.98 18.63 9.00
N TYR A 58 16.84 19.06 8.46
CA TYR A 58 16.75 19.81 7.21
C TYR A 58 15.68 20.91 7.31
N ILE A 59 15.89 21.98 6.53
CA ILE A 59 14.97 23.09 6.31
C ILE A 59 14.55 23.04 4.85
N LEU A 60 13.24 23.11 4.59
CA LEU A 60 12.73 23.30 3.22
C LEU A 60 13.13 24.70 2.76
N THR A 61 13.72 24.80 1.57
CA THR A 61 14.20 26.08 1.00
C THR A 61 13.51 26.44 -0.31
N ASN A 62 12.90 25.47 -0.98
CA ASN A 62 12.16 25.68 -2.22
C ASN A 62 11.05 24.63 -2.33
N ASN A 63 9.85 25.07 -2.69
CA ASN A 63 8.73 24.21 -3.04
C ASN A 63 7.99 24.81 -4.24
N THR A 64 8.56 24.64 -5.42
CA THR A 64 7.95 25.12 -6.67
C THR A 64 7.15 23.99 -7.29
N ALA A 65 5.82 24.17 -7.32
CA ALA A 65 4.89 23.19 -7.87
C ALA A 65 5.28 22.78 -9.30
N LYS A 66 5.18 21.48 -9.59
CA LYS A 66 5.55 20.88 -10.89
C LYS A 66 6.98 21.16 -11.35
N SER A 67 7.90 21.44 -10.43
CA SER A 67 9.30 21.73 -10.76
C SER A 67 10.27 21.07 -9.78
N ILE A 68 10.36 21.57 -8.54
CA ILE A 68 11.43 21.18 -7.64
C ILE A 68 11.05 21.40 -6.17
N VAL A 69 11.46 20.47 -5.31
CA VAL A 69 11.47 20.63 -3.85
C VAL A 69 12.91 20.52 -3.37
N GLU A 70 13.38 21.49 -2.59
CA GLU A 70 14.75 21.52 -2.09
C GLU A 70 14.78 21.68 -0.58
N PHE A 71 15.67 20.91 0.04
CA PHE A 71 15.97 20.99 1.46
C PHE A 71 17.46 21.25 1.66
N THR A 72 17.80 22.04 2.67
CA THR A 72 19.19 22.26 3.10
C THR A 72 19.39 21.78 4.52
N LYS A 73 20.61 21.33 4.82
CA LYS A 73 20.99 20.90 6.17
C LYS A 73 20.70 21.99 7.20
N ASN A 74 19.95 21.64 8.24
CA ASN A 74 19.69 22.52 9.36
C ASN A 74 20.89 22.53 10.32
N GLN A 75 21.66 23.62 10.34
CA GLN A 75 22.82 23.75 11.25
C GLN A 75 22.41 23.91 12.72
N ASN A 76 21.16 24.29 13.00
CA ASN A 76 20.62 24.42 14.35
C ASN A 76 20.00 23.11 14.88
N TYR A 77 19.99 22.05 14.08
CA TYR A 77 19.55 20.74 14.55
C TYR A 77 20.52 20.22 15.62
N TRP A 78 19.99 19.75 16.75
CA TRP A 78 20.80 19.32 17.90
C TRP A 78 21.87 18.27 17.54
N ASP A 79 21.61 17.48 16.49
CA ASP A 79 22.53 16.45 16.00
C ASP A 79 22.99 16.70 14.55
N ALA A 80 23.27 17.97 14.22
CA ALA A 80 23.70 18.38 12.88
C ALA A 80 25.01 17.71 12.44
N GLU A 81 25.90 17.30 13.36
CA GLU A 81 27.14 16.59 13.02
C GLU A 81 26.88 15.22 12.35
N HIS A 82 25.73 14.61 12.62
CA HIS A 82 25.28 13.34 12.04
C HIS A 82 24.37 13.52 10.82
N VAL A 83 24.26 14.73 10.29
CA VAL A 83 23.59 15.05 9.01
C VAL A 83 24.66 15.29 7.95
N TYR A 84 24.90 14.30 7.10
CA TYR A 84 26.03 14.31 6.15
C TYR A 84 25.71 14.87 4.77
N ILE A 85 24.44 14.85 4.36
CA ILE A 85 23.99 15.39 3.08
C ILE A 85 23.65 16.86 3.29
N ASN A 86 24.31 17.77 2.56
CA ASN A 86 24.11 19.21 2.73
C ASN A 86 22.85 19.74 2.05
N LYS A 87 22.46 19.13 0.93
CA LYS A 87 21.30 19.52 0.12
C LYS A 87 20.60 18.28 -0.40
N VAL A 88 19.27 18.24 -0.28
CA VAL A 88 18.40 17.23 -0.87
C VAL A 88 17.53 17.93 -1.91
N THR A 89 17.41 17.35 -3.09
CA THR A 89 16.58 17.86 -4.18
C THR A 89 15.65 16.75 -4.66
N TYR A 90 14.36 17.05 -4.72
CA TYR A 90 13.37 16.28 -5.45
C TYR A 90 13.03 17.02 -6.74
N THR A 91 13.27 16.39 -7.88
CA THR A 91 12.89 16.90 -9.19
C THR A 91 11.49 16.38 -9.54
N TYR A 92 10.64 17.25 -10.07
CA TYR A 92 9.33 16.84 -10.55
C TYR A 92 9.45 15.96 -11.80
N ASP A 93 8.75 14.84 -11.76
CA ASP A 93 8.57 13.91 -12.87
C ASP A 93 7.10 13.50 -12.88
N ASP A 94 6.40 13.74 -13.99
CA ASP A 94 4.98 13.40 -14.13
C ASP A 94 4.74 11.96 -14.60
N GLY A 95 5.82 11.21 -14.85
CA GLY A 95 5.82 9.82 -15.28
C GLY A 95 5.63 9.61 -16.78
N SER A 96 5.55 10.68 -17.58
CA SER A 96 5.35 10.58 -19.03
C SER A 96 6.60 10.12 -19.79
N ASP A 97 7.79 10.43 -19.30
CA ASP A 97 9.08 9.92 -19.81
C ASP A 97 9.51 8.70 -18.99
N ASP A 98 9.42 7.53 -19.61
CA ASP A 98 9.74 6.26 -18.96
C ASP A 98 11.26 6.04 -18.74
N HIS A 99 12.11 6.91 -19.30
CA HIS A 99 13.57 6.86 -19.19
C HIS A 99 14.17 7.95 -18.31
N SER A 100 13.37 8.94 -17.90
CA SER A 100 13.79 10.11 -17.12
C SER A 100 14.70 9.74 -15.93
N ILE A 101 14.31 8.72 -15.16
CA ILE A 101 14.99 8.28 -13.95
C ILE A 101 16.33 7.61 -14.27
N MET A 102 16.39 6.76 -15.29
CA MET A 102 17.65 6.12 -15.68
C MET A 102 18.61 7.14 -16.29
N ASN A 103 18.13 8.00 -17.17
CA ASN A 103 18.93 9.08 -17.77
C ASN A 103 19.47 10.03 -16.69
N GLY A 104 18.64 10.42 -15.72
CA GLY A 104 19.06 11.26 -14.60
C GLY A 104 20.08 10.58 -13.68
N PHE A 105 19.99 9.27 -13.48
CA PHE A 105 21.00 8.51 -12.73
C PHE A 105 22.34 8.44 -13.47
N GLU A 106 22.33 8.22 -14.79
CA GLU A 106 23.55 8.18 -15.61
C GLU A 106 24.22 9.55 -15.73
N ALA A 107 23.43 10.62 -15.76
CA ALA A 107 23.90 12.00 -15.71
C ALA A 107 24.38 12.44 -14.32
N GLY A 108 24.11 11.66 -13.27
CA GLY A 108 24.48 11.97 -11.87
C GLY A 108 23.50 12.92 -11.16
N THR A 109 22.34 13.22 -11.76
CA THR A 109 21.25 14.00 -11.15
C THR A 109 20.53 13.20 -10.07
N TYR A 110 20.34 11.89 -10.27
CA TYR A 110 19.67 11.02 -9.32
C TYR A 110 20.62 10.04 -8.65
N THR A 111 20.36 9.75 -7.38
CA THR A 111 21.19 8.83 -6.59
C THR A 111 20.84 7.37 -6.82
N SER A 112 19.71 7.07 -7.46
CA SER A 112 19.28 5.71 -7.79
C SER A 112 18.36 5.71 -9.01
N ALA A 113 18.31 4.57 -9.70
CA ALA A 113 17.34 4.30 -10.75
C ALA A 113 16.89 2.85 -10.71
N SER A 114 15.63 2.61 -11.09
CA SER A 114 15.13 1.27 -11.38
C SER A 114 15.25 0.97 -12.88
N ILE A 115 15.59 -0.28 -13.20
CA ILE A 115 15.47 -0.84 -14.55
C ILE A 115 14.01 -1.28 -14.70
N ARG A 116 13.28 -0.65 -15.63
CA ARG A 116 11.81 -0.75 -15.68
C ARG A 116 11.33 -1.85 -16.60
N GLY A 117 10.30 -2.58 -16.17
CA GLY A 117 9.64 -3.62 -16.97
C GLY A 117 8.76 -3.09 -18.10
N THR A 118 8.53 -1.78 -18.15
CA THR A 118 7.81 -1.09 -19.23
C THR A 118 8.64 -0.90 -20.49
N TRP A 119 9.96 -1.01 -20.39
CA TRP A 119 10.85 -0.99 -21.55
C TRP A 119 10.69 -2.26 -22.40
N SER A 120 11.17 -2.21 -23.64
CA SER A 120 11.22 -3.41 -24.46
C SER A 120 12.12 -4.48 -23.80
N THR A 121 11.82 -5.77 -24.03
CA THR A 121 12.63 -6.86 -23.47
C THR A 121 14.11 -6.73 -23.83
N GLU A 122 14.42 -6.39 -25.08
CA GLU A 122 15.81 -6.16 -25.52
C GLU A 122 16.51 -5.04 -24.74
N GLU A 123 15.80 -3.94 -24.50
CA GLU A 123 16.34 -2.82 -23.73
C GLU A 123 16.51 -3.17 -22.25
N PHE A 124 15.50 -3.79 -21.65
CA PHE A 124 15.59 -4.28 -20.27
C PHE A 124 16.82 -5.18 -20.09
N ASP A 125 16.98 -6.19 -20.96
CA ASP A 125 18.11 -7.13 -20.91
C ASP A 125 19.46 -6.44 -21.10
N LYS A 126 19.53 -5.45 -22.01
CA LYS A 126 20.74 -4.63 -22.21
C LYS A 126 21.13 -3.87 -20.94
N TYR A 127 20.16 -3.26 -20.24
CA TYR A 127 20.44 -2.56 -18.98
C TYR A 127 20.79 -3.52 -17.83
N MET A 128 20.15 -4.70 -17.78
CA MET A 128 20.51 -5.75 -16.84
C MET A 128 21.96 -6.24 -17.05
N ASP A 129 22.41 -6.43 -18.30
CA ASP A 129 23.81 -6.80 -18.57
C ASP A 129 24.79 -5.65 -18.29
N LYS A 130 24.44 -4.40 -18.68
CA LYS A 130 25.24 -3.20 -18.40
C LYS A 130 25.54 -3.05 -16.91
N TYR A 131 24.55 -3.35 -16.06
CA TYR A 131 24.63 -3.18 -14.60
C TYR A 131 24.68 -4.49 -13.83
N LYS A 132 25.06 -5.62 -14.45
CA LYS A 132 25.01 -6.94 -13.81
C LYS A 132 25.76 -7.08 -12.49
N ASP A 133 26.83 -6.31 -12.31
CA ASP A 133 27.64 -6.29 -11.09
C ASP A 133 27.13 -5.27 -10.05
N ASN A 134 26.10 -4.48 -10.39
CA ASN A 134 25.57 -3.37 -9.59
C ASN A 134 24.09 -3.52 -9.23
N VAL A 135 23.32 -4.22 -10.05
CA VAL A 135 21.86 -4.36 -9.90
C VAL A 135 21.54 -5.22 -8.69
N TYR A 136 20.62 -4.75 -7.85
CA TYR A 136 20.11 -5.48 -6.70
C TYR A 136 18.61 -5.29 -6.56
N ILE A 137 17.98 -6.15 -5.76
CA ILE A 137 16.58 -6.07 -5.36
C ILE A 137 16.54 -5.47 -3.94
N PRO A 138 15.97 -4.25 -3.76
CA PRO A 138 15.80 -3.62 -2.44
C PRO A 138 15.03 -4.50 -1.44
N MET A 139 15.15 -4.18 -0.14
CA MET A 139 14.23 -4.75 0.86
C MET A 139 12.81 -4.24 0.64
N THR A 140 11.83 -5.09 0.91
CA THR A 140 10.42 -4.71 0.98
C THR A 140 10.19 -3.69 2.10
N ASP A 141 9.24 -2.78 1.89
CA ASP A 141 8.80 -1.82 2.91
C ASP A 141 7.62 -2.40 3.71
N GLY A 142 7.06 -1.64 4.66
CA GLY A 142 5.84 -2.06 5.35
C GLY A 142 4.56 -1.92 4.52
N GLY A 143 4.63 -1.53 3.25
CA GLY A 143 3.43 -1.29 2.45
C GLY A 143 2.72 -2.59 2.09
N THR A 144 1.39 -2.53 2.00
CA THR A 144 0.55 -3.53 1.32
C THR A 144 -0.46 -2.82 0.44
N PHE A 145 -0.40 -3.05 -0.87
CA PHE A 145 -1.40 -2.66 -1.86
C PHE A 145 -2.22 -3.87 -2.26
N SER A 146 -3.52 -3.66 -2.38
CA SER A 146 -4.51 -4.71 -2.60
C SER A 146 -5.31 -4.45 -3.88
N LEU A 147 -5.78 -5.53 -4.49
CA LEU A 147 -6.96 -5.47 -5.35
C LEU A 147 -8.17 -5.43 -4.42
N SER A 148 -8.84 -4.29 -4.39
CA SER A 148 -9.99 -4.01 -3.54
C SER A 148 -11.27 -3.92 -4.37
N PHE A 149 -12.39 -4.12 -3.69
CA PHE A 149 -13.73 -4.06 -4.26
C PHE A 149 -14.46 -2.83 -3.72
N ASN A 150 -15.29 -2.23 -4.55
CA ASN A 150 -16.21 -1.20 -4.10
C ASN A 150 -17.52 -1.86 -3.64
N TYR A 151 -17.69 -1.94 -2.32
CA TYR A 151 -18.79 -2.68 -1.70
C TYR A 151 -20.14 -1.97 -1.77
N ASN A 152 -20.15 -0.66 -2.02
CA ASN A 152 -21.36 0.15 -2.08
C ASN A 152 -21.22 1.27 -3.14
N ARG A 153 -20.86 0.86 -4.36
CA ARG A 153 -20.63 1.78 -5.49
C ARG A 153 -21.91 2.54 -5.81
N ARG A 154 -21.85 3.87 -5.71
CA ARG A 154 -22.98 4.79 -5.96
C ARG A 154 -22.71 5.77 -7.09
N SER A 155 -21.44 6.07 -7.38
CA SER A 155 -21.02 6.84 -8.54
C SER A 155 -20.72 5.91 -9.73
N PHE A 156 -21.10 6.36 -10.93
CA PHE A 156 -20.94 5.65 -12.19
C PHE A 156 -20.54 6.62 -13.31
N ASN A 157 -19.73 7.64 -13.00
CA ASN A 157 -19.25 8.59 -14.01
C ASN A 157 -18.19 7.95 -14.91
N ASN A 158 -17.45 6.98 -14.38
CA ASN A 158 -16.46 6.18 -15.07
C ASN A 158 -16.98 4.74 -15.19
N THR A 159 -17.90 4.48 -16.12
CA THR A 159 -18.44 3.12 -16.34
C THR A 159 -18.74 2.84 -17.81
N ASN A 160 -18.60 1.58 -18.19
CA ASN A 160 -19.13 1.06 -19.46
C ASN A 160 -20.54 0.45 -19.30
N LYS A 161 -21.10 0.40 -18.08
CA LYS A 161 -22.44 -0.14 -17.83
C LYS A 161 -23.49 0.83 -18.34
N THR A 162 -24.47 0.30 -19.07
CA THR A 162 -25.51 1.11 -19.72
C THR A 162 -26.88 0.98 -19.06
N THR A 163 -27.06 -0.03 -18.20
CA THR A 163 -28.34 -0.33 -17.55
C THR A 163 -28.19 -0.50 -16.04
N ASP A 164 -29.27 -0.25 -15.29
CA ASP A 164 -29.28 -0.49 -13.85
C ASP A 164 -29.24 -1.98 -13.50
N ALA A 165 -29.71 -2.85 -14.39
CA ALA A 165 -29.60 -4.30 -14.23
C ALA A 165 -28.12 -4.77 -14.23
N GLU A 166 -27.26 -4.20 -15.08
CA GLU A 166 -25.83 -4.49 -15.09
C GLU A 166 -25.14 -4.02 -13.80
N LYS A 167 -25.49 -2.82 -13.31
CA LYS A 167 -24.97 -2.26 -12.05
C LYS A 167 -25.36 -3.15 -10.87
N GLU A 168 -26.64 -3.50 -10.78
CA GLU A 168 -27.19 -4.35 -9.72
C GLU A 168 -26.58 -5.77 -9.74
N ASN A 169 -26.44 -6.37 -10.93
CA ASN A 169 -25.81 -7.68 -11.07
C ASN A 169 -24.33 -7.67 -10.64
N THR A 170 -23.62 -6.58 -10.95
CA THR A 170 -22.21 -6.39 -10.54
C THR A 170 -22.09 -6.18 -9.03
N HIS A 171 -22.98 -5.39 -8.44
CA HIS A 171 -23.03 -5.16 -6.99
C HIS A 171 -23.29 -6.48 -6.24
N LYS A 172 -24.28 -7.28 -6.67
CA LYS A 172 -24.54 -8.62 -6.13
C LYS A 172 -23.33 -9.55 -6.24
N ALA A 173 -22.63 -9.51 -7.37
CA ALA A 173 -21.43 -10.31 -7.58
C ALA A 173 -20.34 -9.91 -6.57
N ILE A 174 -20.05 -8.61 -6.41
CA ILE A 174 -19.04 -8.11 -5.47
C ILE A 174 -19.36 -8.47 -4.02
N LEU A 175 -20.63 -8.39 -3.61
CA LEU A 175 -21.04 -8.76 -2.24
C LEU A 175 -20.91 -10.27 -1.98
N ASN A 176 -20.97 -11.12 -3.01
CA ASN A 176 -20.81 -12.56 -2.85
C ASN A 176 -19.35 -12.97 -2.60
N LYS A 177 -19.10 -13.65 -1.47
CA LYS A 177 -17.79 -14.17 -1.07
C LYS A 177 -17.14 -15.07 -2.11
N ASN A 178 -17.89 -16.02 -2.69
CA ASN A 178 -17.35 -16.95 -3.68
C ASN A 178 -16.96 -16.25 -4.99
N PHE A 179 -17.65 -15.17 -5.39
CA PHE A 179 -17.25 -14.36 -6.54
C PHE A 179 -15.90 -13.66 -6.30
N ARG A 180 -15.70 -13.07 -5.11
CA ARG A 180 -14.42 -12.45 -4.75
C ARG A 180 -13.27 -13.45 -4.69
N LEU A 181 -13.51 -14.63 -4.08
CA LEU A 181 -12.54 -15.72 -4.07
C LEU A 181 -12.26 -16.27 -5.48
N ALA A 182 -13.28 -16.31 -6.36
CA ALA A 182 -13.08 -16.69 -7.76
C ALA A 182 -12.16 -15.70 -8.49
N LEU A 183 -12.34 -14.39 -8.25
CA LEU A 183 -11.45 -13.36 -8.80
C LEU A 183 -10.02 -13.51 -8.25
N GLN A 184 -9.86 -13.77 -6.95
CA GLN A 184 -8.55 -14.01 -6.32
C GLN A 184 -7.85 -15.22 -6.96
N ALA A 185 -8.55 -16.34 -7.12
CA ALA A 185 -8.01 -17.55 -7.72
C ALA A 185 -7.71 -17.38 -9.22
N ALA A 186 -8.40 -16.45 -9.90
CA ALA A 186 -8.20 -16.16 -11.31
C ALA A 186 -7.04 -15.18 -11.60
N PHE A 187 -6.54 -14.48 -10.58
CA PHE A 187 -5.58 -13.40 -10.72
C PHE A 187 -4.13 -13.92 -10.66
N ASP A 188 -3.44 -13.92 -11.81
CA ASP A 188 -2.00 -14.19 -11.86
C ASP A 188 -1.19 -12.96 -11.42
N ARG A 189 -0.90 -12.88 -10.11
CA ARG A 189 -0.23 -11.72 -9.50
C ARG A 189 1.22 -11.60 -9.95
N VAL A 190 1.89 -12.72 -10.22
CA VAL A 190 3.28 -12.71 -10.71
C VAL A 190 3.32 -12.10 -12.11
N ALA A 191 2.48 -12.55 -13.04
CA ALA A 191 2.42 -12.00 -14.39
C ALA A 191 2.05 -10.51 -14.40
N TYR A 192 1.14 -10.11 -13.50
CA TYR A 192 0.79 -8.71 -13.26
C TYR A 192 1.98 -7.89 -12.78
N LEU A 193 2.69 -8.32 -11.74
CA LEU A 193 3.81 -7.56 -11.18
C LEU A 193 4.98 -7.43 -12.16
N LYS A 194 5.22 -8.46 -12.98
CA LYS A 194 6.21 -8.43 -14.07
C LYS A 194 6.02 -7.26 -15.03
N GLN A 195 4.79 -6.79 -15.26
CA GLN A 195 4.52 -5.65 -16.15
C GLN A 195 5.17 -4.33 -15.67
N ARG A 196 5.46 -4.23 -14.37
CA ARG A 196 6.13 -3.07 -13.77
C ARG A 196 7.64 -3.30 -13.61
N VAL A 197 8.03 -4.49 -13.15
CA VAL A 197 9.41 -4.75 -12.69
C VAL A 197 10.28 -5.52 -13.69
N GLY A 198 9.68 -6.07 -14.74
CA GLY A 198 10.38 -6.65 -15.90
C GLY A 198 10.69 -8.14 -15.80
N ASP A 199 11.00 -8.65 -14.61
CA ASP A 199 11.32 -10.06 -14.41
C ASP A 199 10.57 -10.71 -13.24
N GLU A 200 10.60 -12.04 -13.23
CA GLU A 200 9.87 -12.86 -12.26
C GLU A 200 10.45 -12.79 -10.85
N THR A 201 11.77 -12.63 -10.71
CA THR A 201 12.45 -12.55 -9.40
C THR A 201 12.03 -11.29 -8.66
N ALA A 202 12.08 -10.13 -9.33
CA ALA A 202 11.62 -8.87 -8.76
C ALA A 202 10.10 -8.86 -8.52
N ALA A 203 9.32 -9.51 -9.39
CA ALA A 203 7.87 -9.63 -9.24
C ALA A 203 7.53 -10.44 -7.97
N LYS A 204 8.16 -11.60 -7.80
CA LYS A 204 8.00 -12.44 -6.60
C LYS A 204 8.44 -11.71 -5.34
N ALA A 205 9.57 -11.00 -5.39
CA ALA A 205 10.07 -10.22 -4.26
C ALA A 205 9.12 -9.10 -3.81
N SER A 206 8.21 -8.65 -4.68
CA SER A 206 7.23 -7.60 -4.35
C SER A 206 5.92 -8.15 -3.77
N LEU A 207 5.68 -9.47 -3.80
CA LEU A 207 4.38 -10.05 -3.44
C LEU A 207 4.02 -9.81 -1.96
N ARG A 208 2.75 -9.51 -1.73
CA ARG A 208 2.09 -9.53 -0.42
C ARG A 208 0.97 -10.55 -0.44
N ASN A 209 0.96 -11.47 0.52
CA ASN A 209 -0.05 -12.52 0.58
C ASN A 209 -1.15 -12.24 1.62
N GLU A 210 -0.92 -11.35 2.56
CA GLU A 210 -1.85 -10.98 3.64
C GLU A 210 -1.74 -9.47 3.88
N LEU A 211 -2.67 -8.88 4.65
CA LEU A 211 -2.68 -7.43 4.81
C LEU A 211 -1.52 -6.97 5.68
N VAL A 212 -1.31 -7.63 6.83
CA VAL A 212 -0.13 -7.46 7.68
C VAL A 212 1.00 -8.32 7.10
N PRO A 213 2.14 -7.75 6.66
CA PRO A 213 3.22 -8.55 6.08
C PRO A 213 3.68 -9.68 7.01
N THR A 214 3.97 -10.85 6.45
CA THR A 214 4.28 -12.08 7.18
C THR A 214 5.34 -11.93 8.26
N THR A 215 6.38 -11.14 8.00
CA THR A 215 7.50 -10.92 8.91
C THR A 215 7.38 -9.62 9.71
N PHE A 216 6.19 -8.99 9.74
CA PHE A 216 6.00 -7.67 10.37
C PHE A 216 6.15 -7.73 11.89
N VAL A 217 5.54 -8.74 12.53
CA VAL A 217 5.68 -9.08 13.95
C VAL A 217 5.84 -10.59 14.09
N GLN A 218 6.15 -11.05 15.32
CA GLN A 218 6.29 -12.47 15.62
C GLN A 218 5.32 -12.90 16.72
N ILE A 219 4.89 -14.15 16.67
CA ILE A 219 4.11 -14.82 17.72
C ILE A 219 4.96 -15.97 18.22
N LYS A 220 5.38 -15.94 19.49
CA LYS A 220 6.22 -16.98 20.14
C LYS A 220 7.50 -17.29 19.36
N GLY A 221 8.10 -16.27 18.75
CA GLY A 221 9.33 -16.38 17.95
C GLY A 221 9.15 -16.92 16.53
N GLU A 222 7.91 -17.13 16.07
CA GLU A 222 7.59 -17.44 14.68
C GLU A 222 6.98 -16.25 13.96
N ASP A 223 7.18 -16.17 12.64
CA ASP A 223 6.58 -15.14 11.80
C ASP A 223 5.04 -15.17 11.89
N TYR A 224 4.44 -13.99 12.01
CA TYR A 224 3.00 -13.77 12.16
C TYR A 224 2.16 -14.56 11.13
N GLY A 225 2.58 -14.53 9.86
CA GLY A 225 1.85 -15.18 8.76
C GLY A 225 1.72 -16.69 8.89
N LYS A 226 2.56 -17.37 9.69
CA LYS A 226 2.35 -18.81 9.98
C LYS A 226 1.06 -19.05 10.76
N THR A 227 0.77 -18.17 11.72
CA THR A 227 -0.47 -18.27 12.52
C THR A 227 -1.67 -17.94 11.66
N VAL A 228 -1.58 -16.90 10.81
CA VAL A 228 -2.65 -16.54 9.87
C VAL A 228 -2.94 -17.70 8.90
N ALA A 229 -1.90 -18.24 8.26
CA ALA A 229 -2.04 -19.35 7.31
C ALA A 229 -2.77 -20.55 7.92
N LYS A 230 -2.39 -20.92 9.15
CA LYS A 230 -3.07 -21.99 9.90
C LYS A 230 -4.55 -21.66 10.11
N LEU A 231 -4.87 -20.47 10.61
CA LEU A 231 -6.25 -20.05 10.88
C LEU A 231 -7.11 -20.06 9.61
N VAL A 232 -6.58 -19.61 8.48
CA VAL A 232 -7.29 -19.66 7.18
C VAL A 232 -7.65 -21.10 6.82
N THR A 233 -6.69 -22.03 6.88
CA THR A 233 -6.94 -23.45 6.54
C THR A 233 -7.84 -24.18 7.53
N GLU A 234 -7.98 -23.69 8.77
CA GLU A 234 -8.93 -24.21 9.75
C GLU A 234 -10.37 -23.73 9.49
N GLN A 235 -10.53 -22.58 8.80
CA GLN A 235 -11.82 -21.94 8.55
C GLN A 235 -12.41 -22.30 7.17
N THR A 236 -11.56 -22.58 6.17
CA THR A 236 -12.00 -22.89 4.81
C THR A 236 -11.13 -23.92 4.10
N ASP A 237 -11.74 -24.72 3.24
CA ASP A 237 -11.08 -25.70 2.37
C ASP A 237 -10.69 -25.14 0.99
N VAL A 238 -11.03 -23.87 0.71
CA VAL A 238 -10.76 -23.20 -0.57
C VAL A 238 -9.27 -23.24 -0.94
N PHE A 239 -8.40 -23.11 0.05
CA PHE A 239 -6.94 -23.11 -0.10
C PHE A 239 -6.31 -24.49 0.18
N GLY A 240 -7.12 -25.54 0.34
CA GLY A 240 -6.66 -26.86 0.75
C GLY A 240 -6.20 -26.93 2.21
N ASN A 241 -5.45 -27.97 2.56
CA ASN A 241 -5.03 -28.26 3.94
C ASN A 241 -3.75 -27.51 4.38
N SER A 242 -3.15 -26.74 3.48
CA SER A 242 -1.92 -25.98 3.75
C SER A 242 -1.88 -24.74 2.88
N LEU A 243 -1.64 -23.60 3.51
CA LEU A 243 -1.46 -22.32 2.84
C LEU A 243 -0.07 -21.80 3.21
N ASP A 244 0.69 -21.34 2.22
CA ASP A 244 1.99 -20.74 2.45
C ASP A 244 1.95 -19.25 2.12
N LEU A 245 1.90 -18.44 3.18
CA LEU A 245 1.82 -16.99 3.08
C LEU A 245 3.19 -16.32 2.96
N SER A 246 4.30 -17.07 3.01
CA SER A 246 5.63 -16.46 2.95
C SER A 246 5.80 -15.57 1.72
N GLU A 247 6.47 -14.43 1.89
CA GLU A 247 6.79 -13.54 0.77
C GLU A 247 7.60 -14.28 -0.31
N GLY A 248 7.43 -13.90 -1.58
CA GLY A 248 8.15 -14.53 -2.70
C GLY A 248 7.37 -15.59 -3.48
N GLN A 249 6.13 -15.90 -3.08
CA GLN A 249 5.28 -16.84 -3.81
C GLN A 249 3.82 -16.37 -3.88
N ASP A 250 3.11 -16.90 -4.87
CA ASP A 250 1.67 -16.69 -5.05
C ASP A 250 0.90 -17.95 -4.64
N PRO A 251 0.32 -18.00 -3.42
CA PRO A 251 -0.46 -19.15 -2.98
C PRO A 251 -1.90 -19.19 -3.51
N TYR A 252 -2.35 -18.18 -4.25
CA TYR A 252 -3.78 -18.02 -4.56
C TYR A 252 -4.15 -18.38 -5.99
N TYR A 253 -3.25 -18.15 -6.95
CA TYR A 253 -3.57 -18.39 -8.36
C TYR A 253 -3.90 -19.86 -8.65
N ASN A 254 -5.17 -20.13 -8.96
CA ASN A 254 -5.71 -21.45 -9.25
C ASN A 254 -6.93 -21.34 -10.19
N PRO A 255 -6.71 -21.39 -11.52
CA PRO A 255 -7.79 -21.25 -12.51
C PRO A 255 -8.94 -22.26 -12.39
N ASP A 256 -8.68 -23.47 -11.91
CA ASP A 256 -9.72 -24.48 -11.76
C ASP A 256 -10.60 -24.18 -10.55
N LYS A 257 -10.00 -23.76 -9.44
CA LYS A 257 -10.74 -23.27 -8.26
C LYS A 257 -11.54 -22.01 -8.58
N ALA A 258 -11.02 -21.11 -9.42
CA ALA A 258 -11.76 -19.93 -9.88
C ALA A 258 -13.09 -20.29 -10.57
N LYS A 259 -13.10 -21.30 -11.45
CA LYS A 259 -14.33 -21.76 -12.13
C LYS A 259 -15.34 -22.37 -11.17
N GLU A 260 -14.87 -23.20 -10.23
CA GLU A 260 -15.70 -23.83 -9.19
C GLU A 260 -16.40 -22.76 -8.33
N LEU A 261 -15.63 -21.80 -7.83
CA LEU A 261 -16.13 -20.71 -6.99
C LEU A 261 -17.09 -19.80 -7.75
N LEU A 262 -16.81 -19.49 -9.01
CA LEU A 262 -17.69 -18.67 -9.83
C LEU A 262 -19.04 -19.36 -10.09
N ALA A 263 -19.04 -20.67 -10.34
CA ALA A 263 -20.28 -21.43 -10.49
C ALA A 263 -21.13 -21.41 -9.21
N LYS A 264 -20.47 -21.54 -8.05
CA LYS A 264 -21.12 -21.42 -6.74
C LYS A 264 -21.69 -20.02 -6.52
N ALA A 265 -20.92 -18.98 -6.82
CA ALA A 265 -21.37 -17.59 -6.72
C ALA A 265 -22.58 -17.30 -7.60
N ALA A 266 -22.57 -17.77 -8.86
CA ALA A 266 -23.68 -17.59 -9.78
C ALA A 266 -24.96 -18.27 -9.28
N SER A 267 -24.84 -19.46 -8.68
CA SER A 267 -25.98 -20.17 -8.08
C SER A 267 -26.51 -19.51 -6.81
N GLU A 268 -25.63 -19.04 -5.92
CA GLU A 268 -26.03 -18.45 -4.63
C GLU A 268 -26.64 -17.06 -4.76
N ALA A 269 -26.07 -16.22 -5.63
CA ALA A 269 -26.47 -14.83 -5.80
C ALA A 269 -27.39 -14.60 -7.02
N GLY A 270 -27.69 -15.65 -7.79
CA GLY A 270 -28.52 -15.55 -8.99
C GLY A 270 -27.91 -14.64 -10.06
N LEU A 271 -26.59 -14.71 -10.24
CA LEU A 271 -25.85 -13.82 -11.14
C LEU A 271 -26.16 -14.13 -12.61
N THR A 272 -26.30 -13.07 -13.41
CA THR A 272 -26.27 -13.17 -14.87
C THR A 272 -24.82 -13.07 -15.33
N LEU A 273 -24.28 -14.15 -15.88
CA LEU A 273 -22.94 -14.16 -16.45
C LEU A 273 -22.97 -13.78 -17.96
N PRO A 274 -21.93 -13.09 -18.49
CA PRO A 274 -20.74 -12.63 -17.76
C PRO A 274 -20.99 -11.40 -16.87
N VAL A 275 -20.23 -11.28 -15.78
CA VAL A 275 -20.19 -10.07 -14.94
C VAL A 275 -19.02 -9.20 -15.39
N SER A 276 -19.25 -7.90 -15.56
CA SER A 276 -18.24 -6.95 -16.03
C SER A 276 -17.83 -5.97 -14.93
N LEU A 277 -16.54 -5.94 -14.61
CA LEU A 277 -15.94 -5.11 -13.56
C LEU A 277 -15.16 -3.95 -14.19
N ASP A 278 -15.48 -2.73 -13.79
CA ASP A 278 -14.80 -1.52 -14.21
C ASP A 278 -13.55 -1.26 -13.33
N LEU A 279 -12.40 -1.06 -13.99
CA LEU A 279 -11.10 -0.79 -13.40
C LEU A 279 -10.53 0.51 -13.98
N VAL A 280 -10.59 1.60 -13.20
CA VAL A 280 -9.96 2.88 -13.56
C VAL A 280 -8.43 2.79 -13.45
N THR A 281 -7.72 3.39 -14.39
CA THR A 281 -6.25 3.48 -14.39
C THR A 281 -5.80 4.87 -14.80
N LEU A 282 -4.62 5.27 -14.34
CA LEU A 282 -4.02 6.54 -14.73
C LEU A 282 -3.39 6.43 -16.13
N SER A 283 -3.94 7.16 -17.10
CA SER A 283 -3.50 7.10 -18.51
C SER A 283 -2.05 7.52 -18.75
N THR A 284 -1.49 8.36 -17.89
CA THR A 284 -0.08 8.80 -17.98
C THR A 284 0.91 7.78 -17.42
N MET A 285 0.44 6.68 -16.82
CA MET A 285 1.27 5.70 -16.14
C MET A 285 1.20 4.35 -16.88
N SER A 286 2.08 4.17 -17.87
CA SER A 286 2.07 3.01 -18.78
C SER A 286 2.08 1.67 -18.05
N PHE A 287 2.87 1.52 -16.99
CA PHE A 287 2.89 0.26 -16.22
C PHE A 287 1.54 -0.06 -15.59
N ALA A 288 0.76 0.93 -15.15
CA ALA A 288 -0.55 0.71 -14.53
C ALA A 288 -1.55 0.15 -15.54
N VAL A 289 -1.52 0.66 -16.78
CA VAL A 289 -2.34 0.15 -17.90
C VAL A 289 -1.90 -1.26 -18.30
N ASN A 290 -0.59 -1.53 -18.39
CA ASN A 290 -0.07 -2.86 -18.70
C ASN A 290 -0.45 -3.89 -17.61
N GLN A 291 -0.33 -3.49 -16.34
CA GLN A 291 -0.76 -4.26 -15.18
C GLN A 291 -2.25 -4.59 -15.25
N ALA A 292 -3.12 -3.61 -15.48
CA ALA A 292 -4.56 -3.81 -15.62
C ALA A 292 -4.92 -4.76 -16.78
N ASN A 293 -4.23 -4.65 -17.92
CA ASN A 293 -4.39 -5.57 -19.04
C ASN A 293 -3.92 -7.00 -18.72
N SER A 294 -2.86 -7.15 -17.91
CA SER A 294 -2.41 -8.47 -17.43
C SER A 294 -3.42 -9.10 -16.46
N LEU A 295 -3.98 -8.31 -15.54
CA LEU A 295 -5.08 -8.74 -14.67
C LEU A 295 -6.28 -9.19 -15.51
N LYS A 296 -6.74 -8.36 -16.45
CA LYS A 296 -7.82 -8.68 -17.41
C LYS A 296 -7.56 -10.02 -18.10
N LYS A 297 -6.37 -10.19 -18.69
CA LYS A 297 -6.01 -11.39 -19.43
C LYS A 297 -6.07 -12.65 -18.55
N SER A 298 -5.48 -12.60 -17.35
CA SER A 298 -5.45 -13.77 -16.44
C SER A 298 -6.86 -14.14 -15.96
N VAL A 299 -7.65 -13.16 -15.55
CA VAL A 299 -9.01 -13.35 -15.02
C VAL A 299 -9.96 -13.88 -16.10
N GLU A 300 -9.97 -13.25 -17.28
CA GLU A 300 -10.86 -13.67 -18.37
C GLU A 300 -10.48 -15.06 -18.89
N ALA A 301 -9.20 -15.40 -18.96
CA ALA A 301 -8.76 -16.73 -19.35
C ALA A 301 -9.16 -17.79 -18.31
N ALA A 302 -8.88 -17.55 -17.03
CA ALA A 302 -9.19 -18.49 -15.96
C ALA A 302 -10.70 -18.74 -15.79
N THR A 303 -11.52 -17.74 -16.06
CA THR A 303 -12.98 -17.81 -15.91
C THR A 303 -13.72 -18.10 -17.22
N ASN A 304 -13.02 -18.38 -18.34
CA ASN A 304 -13.62 -18.53 -19.67
C ASN A 304 -14.52 -17.34 -20.08
N GLY A 305 -14.07 -16.13 -19.79
CA GLY A 305 -14.75 -14.87 -20.11
C GLY A 305 -16.01 -14.60 -19.28
N GLN A 306 -16.24 -15.33 -18.18
CA GLN A 306 -17.40 -15.14 -17.32
C GLN A 306 -17.23 -14.00 -16.30
N ILE A 307 -15.98 -13.67 -15.95
CA ILE A 307 -15.64 -12.39 -15.32
C ILE A 307 -14.86 -11.57 -16.36
N LEU A 308 -15.40 -10.40 -16.71
CA LEU A 308 -14.80 -9.47 -17.66
C LEU A 308 -14.22 -8.27 -16.92
N ILE A 309 -13.03 -7.81 -17.31
CA ILE A 309 -12.42 -6.60 -16.75
C ILE A 309 -12.40 -5.50 -17.80
N ASN A 310 -13.07 -4.39 -17.51
CA ASN A 310 -13.05 -3.18 -18.32
C ASN A 310 -11.93 -2.25 -17.82
N VAL A 311 -10.80 -2.26 -18.51
CA VAL A 311 -9.68 -1.34 -18.22
C VAL A 311 -10.03 0.04 -18.78
N MET A 312 -10.06 1.05 -17.92
CA MET A 312 -10.43 2.42 -18.28
C MET A 312 -9.29 3.38 -17.95
N PRO A 313 -8.39 3.66 -18.90
CA PRO A 313 -7.39 4.70 -18.74
C PRO A 313 -8.06 6.08 -18.80
N ILE A 314 -7.99 6.83 -17.71
CA ILE A 314 -8.56 8.18 -17.59
C ILE A 314 -7.46 9.20 -17.25
N ASP A 315 -7.75 10.48 -17.39
CA ASP A 315 -6.80 11.53 -17.07
C ASP A 315 -6.54 11.63 -15.56
N LYS A 316 -5.49 12.37 -15.20
CA LYS A 316 -4.99 12.47 -13.83
C LYS A 316 -6.04 12.99 -12.85
N ASP A 317 -6.72 14.07 -13.20
CA ASP A 317 -7.64 14.73 -12.27
C ASP A 317 -8.89 13.87 -12.06
N ALA A 318 -9.42 13.29 -13.13
CA ALA A 318 -10.52 12.32 -13.04
C ALA A 318 -10.15 11.08 -12.22
N TYR A 319 -8.94 10.53 -12.42
CA TYR A 319 -8.44 9.39 -11.66
C TYR A 319 -8.35 9.68 -10.17
N TYR A 320 -7.76 10.82 -9.78
CA TYR A 320 -7.63 11.18 -8.38
C TYR A 320 -9.00 11.45 -7.73
N ALA A 321 -9.92 12.11 -8.44
CA ALA A 321 -11.28 12.35 -7.95
C ALA A 321 -12.06 11.05 -7.70
N ALA A 322 -11.92 10.06 -8.59
CA ALA A 322 -12.57 8.75 -8.44
C ALA A 322 -11.90 7.83 -7.40
N THR A 323 -10.71 8.19 -6.90
CA THR A 323 -9.88 7.35 -6.02
C THR A 323 -9.42 8.11 -4.77
N TYR A 324 -8.18 8.59 -4.73
CA TYR A 324 -7.52 9.12 -3.53
C TYR A 324 -8.12 10.41 -2.97
N LEU A 325 -8.83 11.19 -3.78
CA LEU A 325 -9.44 12.46 -3.37
C LEU A 325 -10.95 12.33 -3.10
N ALA A 326 -11.51 11.11 -3.17
CA ALA A 326 -12.87 10.88 -2.71
C ALA A 326 -12.97 11.21 -1.22
N THR A 327 -14.00 11.96 -0.86
CA THR A 327 -14.25 12.42 0.53
C THR A 327 -15.39 11.68 1.20
N SER A 328 -16.13 10.86 0.45
CA SER A 328 -17.12 9.91 0.96
C SER A 328 -17.13 8.63 0.11
N GLY A 329 -17.63 7.54 0.67
CA GLY A 329 -17.79 6.27 -0.05
C GLY A 329 -18.70 6.39 -1.28
N ASN A 330 -19.52 7.43 -1.39
CA ASN A 330 -20.36 7.67 -2.56
C ASN A 330 -19.52 8.10 -3.78
N GLU A 331 -18.38 8.74 -3.56
CA GLU A 331 -17.56 9.38 -4.59
C GLU A 331 -16.56 8.41 -5.24
N SER A 332 -16.17 7.35 -4.52
CA SER A 332 -15.35 6.26 -5.07
C SER A 332 -16.05 5.59 -6.26
N ASP A 333 -15.47 5.71 -7.45
CA ASP A 333 -16.13 5.43 -8.73
C ASP A 333 -15.39 4.38 -9.57
N TRP A 334 -15.48 3.13 -9.13
CA TRP A 334 -14.89 1.94 -9.75
C TRP A 334 -15.50 0.68 -9.12
N ASP A 335 -15.46 -0.47 -9.80
CA ASP A 335 -15.91 -1.75 -9.20
C ASP A 335 -14.77 -2.46 -8.48
N ILE A 336 -13.59 -2.45 -9.11
CA ILE A 336 -12.35 -2.93 -8.53
C ILE A 336 -11.22 -1.90 -8.71
N SER A 337 -10.26 -1.90 -7.79
CA SER A 337 -9.11 -1.00 -7.86
C SER A 337 -7.88 -1.64 -7.24
N THR A 338 -6.71 -1.40 -7.85
CA THR A 338 -5.40 -1.74 -7.28
C THR A 338 -4.72 -0.52 -6.62
N ALA A 339 -5.45 0.59 -6.48
CA ALA A 339 -4.96 1.85 -5.91
C ALA A 339 -5.14 1.93 -4.39
N VAL A 340 -5.74 0.90 -3.78
CA VAL A 340 -5.98 0.84 -2.33
C VAL A 340 -4.76 0.18 -1.69
N GLY A 341 -4.06 0.93 -0.84
CA GLY A 341 -2.89 0.43 -0.15
C GLY A 341 -2.63 1.19 1.15
N TRP A 342 -1.87 0.54 2.03
CA TRP A 342 -1.59 1.06 3.35
C TRP A 342 -0.14 0.79 3.75
N ASN A 343 0.46 1.76 4.43
CA ASN A 343 1.72 1.63 5.13
C ASN A 343 1.44 1.81 6.61
N PRO A 344 1.97 0.97 7.50
CA PRO A 344 1.64 1.03 8.92
C PRO A 344 2.23 2.31 9.54
N ASP A 345 1.45 2.96 10.38
CA ASP A 345 1.85 4.14 11.13
C ASP A 345 2.70 3.79 12.36
N TYR A 346 2.52 2.57 12.90
CA TYR A 346 3.23 2.05 14.07
C TYR A 346 3.35 0.51 14.03
N LEU A 347 4.23 -0.03 14.86
CA LEU A 347 4.58 -1.46 14.91
C LEU A 347 3.55 -2.27 15.70
N ASP A 348 2.35 -2.43 15.15
CA ASP A 348 1.30 -3.32 15.66
C ASP A 348 0.37 -3.74 14.50
N PRO A 349 -0.09 -5.01 14.41
CA PRO A 349 -1.05 -5.45 13.38
C PRO A 349 -2.31 -4.55 13.29
N ARG A 350 -2.74 -3.95 14.40
CA ARG A 350 -3.80 -2.94 14.45
C ARG A 350 -3.62 -1.84 13.42
N SER A 351 -2.38 -1.44 13.17
CA SER A 351 -2.04 -0.38 12.23
C SER A 351 -2.40 -0.72 10.78
N TYR A 352 -2.63 -1.99 10.45
CA TYR A 352 -3.18 -2.40 9.15
C TYR A 352 -4.66 -2.78 9.27
N LEU A 353 -5.04 -3.51 10.31
CA LEU A 353 -6.35 -4.16 10.36
C LEU A 353 -7.48 -3.17 10.67
N ASN A 354 -7.22 -2.14 11.47
CA ASN A 354 -8.26 -1.17 11.82
C ASN A 354 -8.67 -0.24 10.66
N ILE A 355 -7.91 -0.21 9.56
CA ILE A 355 -8.26 0.61 8.39
C ILE A 355 -9.58 0.20 7.75
N TYR A 356 -10.07 -1.01 8.06
CA TYR A 356 -11.36 -1.54 7.63
C TYR A 356 -12.39 -1.68 8.76
N SER A 357 -12.15 -1.09 9.93
CA SER A 357 -13.16 -0.97 10.99
C SER A 357 -14.44 -0.32 10.40
N PRO A 358 -15.64 -0.92 10.52
CA PRO A 358 -16.89 -0.33 10.05
C PRO A 358 -17.24 0.95 10.82
N VAL A 359 -16.59 1.22 11.95
CA VAL A 359 -16.85 2.40 12.75
C VAL A 359 -16.16 3.62 12.14
N ASN A 360 -14.86 3.52 11.90
CA ASN A 360 -13.99 4.65 11.60
C ASN A 360 -12.73 4.28 10.79
N GLY A 361 -12.76 3.18 10.03
CA GLY A 361 -11.61 2.72 9.27
C GLY A 361 -11.20 3.70 8.15
N ASP A 362 -9.91 4.03 8.10
CA ASP A 362 -9.35 5.01 7.15
C ASP A 362 -9.50 4.63 5.68
N GLN A 363 -9.69 3.34 5.36
CA GLN A 363 -9.85 2.84 4.00
C GLN A 363 -11.31 2.56 3.60
N LEU A 364 -12.28 2.83 4.48
CA LEU A 364 -13.71 2.61 4.15
C LEU A 364 -14.14 3.40 2.91
N ILE A 365 -13.76 4.69 2.85
CA ILE A 365 -14.09 5.58 1.72
C ILE A 365 -13.59 4.97 0.42
N SER A 366 -12.33 4.49 0.41
CA SER A 366 -11.75 3.82 -0.76
C SER A 366 -12.58 2.64 -1.22
N VAL A 367 -13.12 1.82 -0.32
CA VAL A 367 -13.95 0.66 -0.70
C VAL A 367 -15.45 0.99 -0.83
N GLY A 368 -15.77 2.27 -0.98
CA GLY A 368 -17.12 2.78 -1.24
C GLY A 368 -18.04 2.86 -0.03
N LEU A 369 -17.51 2.72 1.18
CA LEU A 369 -18.26 2.70 2.43
C LEU A 369 -17.98 3.97 3.24
N ASN A 370 -18.96 4.40 4.03
CA ASN A 370 -18.76 5.40 5.09
C ASN A 370 -18.80 4.69 6.45
N GLY A 371 -17.99 5.13 7.41
CA GLY A 371 -17.97 4.56 8.76
C GLY A 371 -19.19 4.97 9.59
N THR A 372 -19.62 4.14 10.54
CA THR A 372 -20.79 4.46 11.38
C THR A 372 -20.59 5.72 12.23
N SER A 373 -19.34 6.16 12.46
CA SER A 373 -19.06 7.41 13.16
C SER A 373 -19.10 8.65 12.25
N ASP A 374 -19.14 8.48 10.93
CA ASP A 374 -19.29 9.58 9.96
C ASP A 374 -20.78 9.90 9.78
N THR A 375 -21.33 10.69 10.70
CA THR A 375 -22.76 11.02 10.70
C THR A 375 -23.19 11.89 9.53
N ASP A 376 -22.25 12.49 8.80
CA ASP A 376 -22.55 13.38 7.68
C ASP A 376 -22.74 12.60 6.37
N ASN A 377 -22.03 11.47 6.20
CA ASN A 377 -22.06 10.68 4.96
C ASN A 377 -22.70 9.28 5.09
N TYR A 378 -22.76 8.71 6.30
CA TYR A 378 -23.24 7.35 6.54
C TYR A 378 -24.72 7.16 6.14
N GLN A 379 -25.00 6.10 5.37
CA GLN A 379 -26.34 5.78 4.88
C GLN A 379 -26.74 4.33 5.19
N ASP A 380 -28.04 4.03 5.13
CA ASP A 380 -28.56 2.67 5.33
C ASP A 380 -27.98 1.65 4.31
N SER A 381 -27.63 2.10 3.11
CA SER A 381 -26.95 1.25 2.12
C SER A 381 -25.53 0.86 2.54
N ASP A 382 -24.82 1.73 3.27
CA ASP A 382 -23.52 1.39 3.85
C ASP A 382 -23.69 0.26 4.88
N LYS A 383 -24.69 0.38 5.76
CA LYS A 383 -25.04 -0.68 6.72
C LYS A 383 -25.34 -2.01 6.03
N ALA A 384 -26.20 -1.98 5.01
CA ALA A 384 -26.59 -3.19 4.29
C ALA A 384 -25.40 -3.86 3.60
N ALA A 385 -24.50 -3.08 2.98
CA ALA A 385 -23.29 -3.60 2.37
C ALA A 385 -22.33 -4.19 3.42
N MET A 386 -22.14 -3.51 4.55
CA MET A 386 -21.31 -3.99 5.67
C MET A 386 -21.85 -5.29 6.28
N GLU A 387 -23.16 -5.42 6.46
CA GLU A 387 -23.81 -6.65 6.92
C GLU A 387 -23.62 -7.78 5.90
N ALA A 388 -23.81 -7.50 4.61
CA ALA A 388 -23.68 -8.49 3.55
C ALA A 388 -22.26 -9.08 3.44
N VAL A 389 -21.22 -8.30 3.75
CA VAL A 389 -19.83 -8.75 3.73
C VAL A 389 -19.27 -9.13 5.10
N GLY A 390 -20.09 -9.08 6.15
CA GLY A 390 -19.71 -9.50 7.51
C GLY A 390 -18.77 -8.54 8.25
N LEU A 391 -18.73 -7.26 7.89
CA LEU A 391 -17.77 -6.29 8.45
C LEU A 391 -18.00 -6.02 9.95
N PHE A 392 -19.22 -6.22 10.45
CA PHE A 392 -19.51 -6.13 11.89
C PHE A 392 -18.98 -7.34 12.68
N ASP A 393 -18.81 -8.51 12.06
CA ASP A 393 -18.13 -9.63 12.71
C ASP A 393 -16.62 -9.43 12.73
N TYR A 394 -16.07 -8.85 11.65
CA TYR A 394 -14.69 -8.39 11.62
C TYR A 394 -14.38 -7.39 12.74
N GLN A 395 -15.28 -6.42 12.99
CA GLN A 395 -15.15 -5.47 14.09
C GLN A 395 -15.01 -6.15 15.47
N LYS A 396 -15.76 -7.24 15.72
CA LYS A 396 -15.64 -7.98 16.98
C LYS A 396 -14.25 -8.61 17.14
N LEU A 397 -13.66 -9.12 16.05
CA LEU A 397 -12.29 -9.64 16.07
C LEU A 397 -11.27 -8.55 16.43
N LEU A 398 -11.47 -7.33 15.91
CA LEU A 398 -10.62 -6.18 16.27
C LEU A 398 -10.78 -5.81 17.75
N GLU A 399 -12.01 -5.77 18.27
CA GLU A 399 -12.30 -5.44 19.67
C GLU A 399 -11.73 -6.48 20.64
N GLU A 400 -11.83 -7.78 20.30
CA GLU A 400 -11.21 -8.87 21.05
C GLU A 400 -9.68 -8.70 21.13
N ALA A 401 -9.03 -8.37 20.02
CA ALA A 401 -7.59 -8.12 19.99
C ALA A 401 -7.21 -6.85 20.75
N ASP A 402 -7.99 -5.77 20.60
CA ASP A 402 -7.77 -4.48 21.28
C ASP A 402 -7.91 -4.58 22.80
N ALA A 403 -8.69 -5.54 23.31
CA ALA A 403 -8.83 -5.80 24.74
C ALA A 403 -7.56 -6.39 25.40
N ILE A 404 -6.67 -7.01 24.62
CA ILE A 404 -5.43 -7.62 25.11
C ILE A 404 -4.32 -6.55 25.08
N THR A 405 -3.84 -6.16 26.26
CA THR A 405 -2.88 -5.04 26.42
C THR A 405 -1.60 -5.40 27.17
N ASP A 406 -1.54 -6.61 27.72
CA ASP A 406 -0.48 -7.10 28.61
C ASP A 406 0.27 -8.33 28.06
N ASP A 407 -0.25 -8.99 27.03
CA ASP A 407 0.38 -10.12 26.34
C ASP A 407 0.42 -9.90 24.81
N LEU A 408 1.62 -9.63 24.28
CA LEU A 408 1.81 -9.37 22.85
C LEU A 408 1.57 -10.60 21.98
N ASP A 409 1.97 -11.79 22.43
CA ASP A 409 1.77 -13.01 21.65
C ASP A 409 0.27 -13.32 21.55
N ALA A 410 -0.47 -13.16 22.65
CA ALA A 410 -1.93 -13.33 22.65
C ALA A 410 -2.64 -12.25 21.82
N ARG A 411 -2.20 -10.99 21.91
CA ARG A 411 -2.72 -9.88 21.10
C ARG A 411 -2.52 -10.12 19.61
N TYR A 412 -1.31 -10.49 19.21
CA TYR A 412 -0.99 -10.76 17.80
C TYR A 412 -1.69 -12.01 17.29
N ALA A 413 -1.84 -13.06 18.11
CA ALA A 413 -2.66 -14.21 17.75
C ALA A 413 -4.15 -13.86 17.59
N ALA A 414 -4.68 -12.90 18.36
CA ALA A 414 -6.04 -12.40 18.17
C ALA A 414 -6.18 -11.59 16.87
N TYR A 415 -5.24 -10.70 16.56
CA TYR A 415 -5.21 -10.00 15.27
C TYR A 415 -5.03 -10.92 14.07
N ALA A 416 -4.29 -12.03 14.22
CA ALA A 416 -4.15 -13.02 13.17
C ALA A 416 -5.50 -13.62 12.75
N LYS A 417 -6.51 -13.65 13.64
CA LYS A 417 -7.88 -14.04 13.28
C LYS A 417 -8.56 -13.00 12.38
N ALA A 418 -8.34 -11.71 12.63
CA ALA A 418 -8.87 -10.64 11.80
C ALA A 418 -8.21 -10.63 10.42
N ASP A 419 -6.89 -10.82 10.32
CA ASP A 419 -6.22 -10.94 9.01
C ASP A 419 -6.64 -12.21 8.25
N ALA A 420 -6.76 -13.34 8.95
CA ALA A 420 -7.30 -14.58 8.37
C ALA A 420 -8.71 -14.37 7.82
N TRP A 421 -9.56 -13.60 8.51
CA TRP A 421 -10.90 -13.24 8.04
C TRP A 421 -10.85 -12.44 6.73
N ILE A 422 -9.89 -11.52 6.56
CA ILE A 422 -9.73 -10.77 5.30
C ILE A 422 -9.43 -11.71 4.14
N ILE A 423 -8.51 -12.66 4.33
CA ILE A 423 -8.11 -13.65 3.30
C ILE A 423 -9.28 -14.58 2.99
N GLU A 424 -9.89 -15.17 4.02
CA GLU A 424 -10.98 -16.14 3.89
C GLU A 424 -12.17 -15.53 3.13
N ASN A 425 -12.45 -14.25 3.35
CA ASN A 425 -13.56 -13.54 2.71
C ASN A 425 -13.17 -12.80 1.43
N ALA A 426 -11.90 -12.89 1.00
CA ALA A 426 -11.32 -12.06 -0.05
C ALA A 426 -11.80 -10.60 0.05
N PHE A 427 -11.77 -10.04 1.26
CA PHE A 427 -12.25 -8.67 1.49
C PHE A 427 -11.31 -7.64 0.85
N ALA A 428 -10.01 -7.89 0.97
CA ALA A 428 -8.99 -7.23 0.19
C ALA A 428 -7.99 -8.30 -0.28
N ILE A 429 -7.70 -8.35 -1.58
CA ILE A 429 -6.74 -9.30 -2.12
C ILE A 429 -5.38 -8.61 -2.11
N SER A 430 -4.54 -8.92 -1.11
CA SER A 430 -3.17 -8.39 -1.08
C SER A 430 -2.40 -8.76 -2.34
N VAL A 431 -1.68 -7.79 -2.91
CA VAL A 431 -0.95 -7.95 -4.17
C VAL A 431 0.53 -7.71 -3.98
N GLN A 432 0.90 -6.51 -3.53
CA GLN A 432 2.30 -6.08 -3.52
C GLN A 432 2.63 -5.15 -2.37
N CYS A 433 3.90 -5.10 -1.98
CA CYS A 433 4.43 -3.98 -1.22
C CYS A 433 4.59 -2.75 -2.13
N THR A 434 5.13 -1.64 -1.62
CA THR A 434 5.58 -0.59 -2.55
C THR A 434 6.61 -1.21 -3.48
N ALA A 435 6.36 -1.17 -4.80
CA ALA A 435 7.01 -2.10 -5.71
C ALA A 435 8.54 -2.05 -5.63
N VAL A 436 9.12 -3.23 -5.48
CA VAL A 436 10.55 -3.46 -5.49
C VAL A 436 10.95 -3.81 -6.92
N ALA A 437 11.87 -3.05 -7.50
CA ALA A 437 12.38 -3.27 -8.84
C ALA A 437 13.90 -3.42 -8.83
N ASN A 438 14.45 -3.99 -9.90
CA ASN A 438 15.89 -4.03 -10.14
C ASN A 438 16.46 -2.61 -10.06
N THR A 439 17.37 -2.38 -9.12
CA THR A 439 17.82 -1.04 -8.75
C THR A 439 19.33 -0.93 -8.85
N VAL A 440 19.79 0.22 -9.33
CA VAL A 440 21.17 0.69 -9.22
C VAL A 440 21.20 1.94 -8.34
N THR A 441 22.24 2.09 -7.51
CA THR A 441 22.32 3.20 -6.56
C THR A 441 23.74 3.68 -6.29
N ARG A 442 23.84 4.95 -5.91
CA ARG A 442 25.00 5.60 -5.29
C ARG A 442 24.76 5.91 -3.81
N SER A 443 23.61 5.53 -3.27
CA SER A 443 23.35 5.63 -1.84
C SER A 443 24.06 4.49 -1.12
N VAL A 444 24.80 4.80 -0.05
CA VAL A 444 25.44 3.76 0.76
C VAL A 444 24.34 2.88 1.38
N PRO A 445 24.35 1.54 1.18
CA PRO A 445 23.29 0.67 1.70
C PRO A 445 23.30 0.58 3.21
N PHE A 446 22.11 0.43 3.81
CA PHE A 446 21.92 0.12 5.24
C PHE A 446 22.60 1.11 6.21
N VAL A 447 22.84 2.34 5.77
CA VAL A 447 23.18 3.48 6.64
C VAL A 447 21.98 4.42 6.74
N GLY A 448 21.68 4.88 7.95
CA GLY A 448 20.47 5.67 8.19
C GLY A 448 19.51 5.01 9.17
N PRO A 449 18.52 5.78 9.65
CA PRO A 449 17.35 5.23 10.31
C PRO A 449 16.61 4.25 9.40
N TYR A 450 16.16 3.14 9.98
CA TYR A 450 15.28 2.19 9.33
C TYR A 450 14.04 2.01 10.19
N SER A 451 12.88 1.99 9.53
CA SER A 451 11.62 1.59 10.15
C SER A 451 10.72 1.01 9.07
N ILE A 452 9.99 -0.05 9.41
CA ILE A 452 8.93 -0.61 8.58
C ILE A 452 7.57 0.03 8.85
N ALA A 453 7.49 0.90 9.87
CA ALA A 453 6.29 1.65 10.22
C ALA A 453 6.60 3.12 10.58
N GLY A 454 5.58 3.96 10.44
CA GLY A 454 5.68 5.40 10.67
C GLY A 454 6.68 6.09 9.75
N GLN A 455 7.09 7.30 10.12
CA GLN A 455 7.92 8.15 9.27
C GLN A 455 9.42 8.05 9.59
N GLY A 456 9.80 7.14 10.50
CA GLY A 456 11.19 6.98 10.96
C GLY A 456 12.18 6.66 9.84
N GLY A 457 11.79 5.79 8.90
CA GLY A 457 12.61 5.37 7.77
C GLY A 457 12.85 6.46 6.73
N ASN A 458 12.01 7.49 6.66
CA ASN A 458 12.07 8.56 5.66
C ASN A 458 13.11 9.65 5.99
N LYS A 459 13.82 9.51 7.12
CA LYS A 459 14.82 10.48 7.58
C LYS A 459 16.13 10.36 6.79
N PHE A 460 16.69 11.50 6.41
CA PHE A 460 18.01 11.60 5.75
C PHE A 460 19.21 11.66 6.71
N LYS A 461 18.98 11.74 8.03
CA LYS A 461 20.04 11.70 9.03
C LYS A 461 20.88 10.42 8.85
N LEU A 462 22.19 10.48 9.06
CA LEU A 462 23.15 9.39 8.85
C LEU A 462 23.27 8.84 7.41
N ARG A 463 22.37 9.19 6.48
CA ARG A 463 22.46 8.74 5.09
C ARG A 463 23.70 9.34 4.41
N ARG A 464 24.31 8.57 3.51
CA ARG A 464 25.50 8.94 2.76
C ARG A 464 25.33 8.54 1.30
N VAL A 465 25.97 9.31 0.43
CA VAL A 465 26.10 9.00 -1.00
C VAL A 465 27.58 8.82 -1.33
N GLN A 466 27.88 7.97 -2.30
CA GLN A 466 29.22 7.67 -2.77
C GLN A 466 29.35 7.95 -4.27
N LYS A 467 30.59 8.09 -4.75
CA LYS A 467 30.88 8.37 -6.16
C LYS A 467 30.51 7.19 -7.07
N ASP A 468 30.99 6.01 -6.70
CA ASP A 468 30.86 4.80 -7.49
C ASP A 468 29.52 4.12 -7.22
N ILE A 469 28.97 3.46 -8.23
CA ILE A 469 27.73 2.69 -8.11
C ILE A 469 27.99 1.53 -7.14
N VAL A 470 27.07 1.32 -6.20
CA VAL A 470 27.11 0.18 -5.28
C VAL A 470 27.13 -1.12 -6.07
N THR A 471 28.01 -2.05 -5.71
CA THR A 471 28.01 -3.38 -6.33
C THR A 471 26.93 -4.25 -5.69
N SER A 472 26.36 -5.20 -6.45
CA SER A 472 25.38 -6.16 -5.92
C SER A 472 25.98 -6.94 -4.74
N LYS A 473 27.27 -7.31 -4.85
CA LYS A 473 28.02 -7.98 -3.78
C LYS A 473 28.06 -7.15 -2.50
N ASP A 474 28.40 -5.86 -2.60
CA ASP A 474 28.48 -4.98 -1.43
C ASP A 474 27.10 -4.73 -0.81
N TYR A 475 26.06 -4.58 -1.64
CA TYR A 475 24.69 -4.46 -1.17
C TYR A 475 24.27 -5.67 -0.34
N TYR A 476 24.42 -6.88 -0.86
CA TYR A 476 24.00 -8.09 -0.16
C TYR A 476 24.87 -8.38 1.07
N ALA A 477 26.18 -8.11 1.01
CA ALA A 477 27.04 -8.21 2.19
C ALA A 477 26.62 -7.23 3.31
N ALA A 478 26.29 -5.98 2.94
CA ALA A 478 25.78 -4.99 3.89
C ALA A 478 24.40 -5.39 4.45
N LYS A 479 23.51 -5.94 3.63
CA LYS A 479 22.20 -6.46 4.05
C LYS A 479 22.36 -7.55 5.11
N GLU A 480 23.20 -8.56 4.83
CA GLU A 480 23.43 -9.66 5.77
C GLU A 480 24.04 -9.17 7.10
N ALA A 481 25.05 -8.29 7.03
CA ALA A 481 25.69 -7.74 8.22
C ALA A 481 24.67 -6.95 9.07
N TRP A 482 23.84 -6.15 8.42
CA TRP A 482 22.80 -5.36 9.07
C TRP A 482 21.69 -6.22 9.69
N LEU A 483 21.23 -7.28 9.00
CA LEU A 483 20.25 -8.22 9.54
C LEU A 483 20.81 -8.97 10.77
N LYS A 484 22.08 -9.40 10.73
CA LYS A 484 22.76 -10.04 11.87
C LYS A 484 22.85 -9.11 13.08
N GLU A 485 23.12 -7.82 12.87
CA GLU A 485 23.18 -6.85 13.97
C GLU A 485 21.79 -6.57 14.54
N ARG A 486 20.77 -6.41 13.68
CA ARG A 486 19.38 -6.23 14.13
C ARG A 486 18.87 -7.40 14.96
N ALA A 487 19.19 -8.63 14.59
CA ALA A 487 18.79 -9.82 15.36
C ALA A 487 19.32 -9.80 16.81
N LYS A 488 20.48 -9.18 17.08
CA LYS A 488 21.02 -9.02 18.45
C LYS A 488 20.27 -7.98 19.28
N SER A 489 19.61 -7.03 18.62
CA SER A 489 18.83 -5.97 19.27
C SER A 489 17.40 -6.38 19.58
N ALA A 490 16.84 -7.35 18.84
CA ALA A 490 15.51 -7.92 19.07
C ALA A 490 15.47 -8.92 20.25
N SER A 491 16.63 -9.30 20.79
CA SER A 491 16.78 -10.19 21.95
C SER A 491 16.99 -9.46 23.28
N LYS A 492 16.70 -8.16 23.34
CA LYS A 492 16.76 -7.29 24.52
C LYS A 492 15.44 -6.56 24.65
#